data_AF-A0A6V8P0V6-F1
#
_entry.id   AF-A0A6V8P0V6-F1
#
_cell.length_a   1.000
_cell.length_b   1.000
_cell.length_c   1.000
_cell.angle_alpha   90.00
_cell.angle_beta   90.00
_cell.angle_gamma   90.00
#
_symmetry.space_group_name_H-M   'P 1'
#
loop_
_entity.id
_entity.type
_entity.pdbx_description
1 polymer ?
#
loop_
_entity_poly.entity_id
_entity_poly.type
_entity_poly.pdbx_seq_one_letter_code
_entity_poly.pdbx_strand_id
1 'polypeptide(L)'
;AAPELLTSTEQWRLVRGVVNSVDRHRYPHTGNFFARDGFIQELFDFILRSQENLLLPEDLARKIPHHSQPQLSEMVALYRRYLSQLKEDNLIDFGGLSFQTVKLLSQDEETRRRYQERYSHIVVDEFQETNYAQLRLVEMLYGGRGSLMLVGDDDQSIYGFRGARVASLLECHVRAPDREKIELRANYRNDPQIARASQEL
;
A
#
# COMPACT_ATOMS: atom_id res chain seq x y z
N ALA A 1 -25.01 -5.16 -1.53
CA ALA A 1 -24.37 -5.54 -2.81
C ALA A 1 -22.87 -5.57 -2.60
N ALA A 2 -22.08 -6.19 -3.50
CA ALA A 2 -20.62 -6.03 -3.46
C ALA A 2 -20.26 -4.56 -3.74
N PRO A 3 -19.21 -4.00 -3.13
CA PRO A 3 -18.79 -2.64 -3.42
C PRO A 3 -18.20 -2.52 -4.83
N GLU A 4 -18.38 -1.37 -5.46
CA GLU A 4 -17.81 -1.06 -6.76
C GLU A 4 -16.37 -0.52 -6.60
N LEU A 5 -15.44 -1.00 -7.43
CA LEU A 5 -14.04 -0.59 -7.39
C LEU A 5 -13.83 0.68 -8.21
N LEU A 6 -13.27 1.71 -7.57
CA LEU A 6 -12.93 2.97 -8.22
C LEU A 6 -11.65 2.87 -9.04
N THR A 7 -11.67 3.46 -10.23
CA THR A 7 -10.44 3.81 -10.95
C THR A 7 -9.70 4.96 -10.24
N SER A 8 -8.41 5.13 -10.52
CA SER A 8 -7.62 6.24 -9.93
C SER A 8 -8.21 7.62 -10.22
N THR A 9 -8.78 7.81 -11.41
CA THR A 9 -9.44 9.08 -11.80
C THR A 9 -10.71 9.32 -11.00
N GLU A 10 -11.53 8.29 -10.79
CA GLU A 10 -12.76 8.40 -10.00
C GLU A 10 -12.43 8.63 -8.52
N GLN A 11 -11.44 7.91 -8.00
CA GLN A 11 -10.93 8.10 -6.65
C GLN A 11 -10.47 9.55 -6.44
N TRP A 12 -9.68 10.11 -7.35
CA TRP A 12 -9.22 11.50 -7.24
C TRP A 12 -10.39 12.50 -7.27
N ARG A 13 -11.40 12.25 -8.13
CA ARG A 13 -12.63 13.06 -8.15
C ARG A 13 -13.40 12.96 -6.84
N LEU A 14 -13.43 11.79 -6.23
CA LEU A 14 -14.07 11.58 -4.93
C LEU A 14 -13.34 12.35 -3.82
N VAL A 15 -12.00 12.32 -3.80
CA VAL A 15 -11.18 13.11 -2.87
C VAL A 15 -11.49 14.61 -3.04
N ARG A 16 -11.54 15.12 -4.28
CA ARG A 16 -11.96 16.50 -4.54
C ARG A 16 -13.38 16.79 -4.05
N GLY A 17 -14.32 15.87 -4.29
CA GLY A 17 -15.70 15.98 -3.83
C GLY A 17 -15.79 16.08 -2.31
N VAL A 18 -15.03 15.26 -1.58
CA VAL A 18 -14.94 15.29 -0.12
C VAL A 18 -14.43 16.62 0.38
N VAL A 19 -13.33 17.12 -0.18
CA VAL A 19 -12.75 18.43 0.19
C VAL A 19 -13.75 19.57 -0.07
N ASN A 20 -14.49 19.52 -1.17
CA ASN A 20 -15.51 20.52 -1.49
C ASN A 20 -16.79 20.41 -0.63
N SER A 21 -17.04 19.24 -0.03
CA SER A 21 -18.23 18.99 0.79
C SER A 21 -18.12 19.51 2.23
N VAL A 22 -16.91 19.83 2.70
CA VAL A 22 -16.66 20.23 4.08
C VAL A 22 -16.51 21.74 4.23
N ASP A 23 -16.86 22.27 5.40
CA ASP A 23 -16.61 23.67 5.72
C ASP A 23 -15.12 23.93 5.98
N ARG A 24 -14.47 24.64 5.06
CA ARG A 24 -13.04 24.98 5.14
C ARG A 24 -12.64 25.72 6.41
N HIS A 25 -13.55 26.44 7.08
CA HIS A 25 -13.22 27.18 8.31
C HIS A 25 -12.97 26.25 9.50
N ARG A 26 -13.39 24.98 9.41
CA ARG A 26 -13.04 23.92 10.36
C ARG A 26 -11.64 23.36 10.16
N TYR A 27 -10.95 23.78 9.11
CA TYR A 27 -9.61 23.36 8.73
C TYR A 27 -8.68 24.58 8.62
N PRO A 28 -8.39 25.29 9.74
CA PRO A 28 -7.61 26.53 9.70
C PRO A 28 -6.21 26.37 9.09
N HIS A 29 -5.63 25.17 9.10
CA HIS A 29 -4.27 24.94 8.60
C HIS A 29 -4.22 24.49 7.13
N THR A 30 -5.25 23.82 6.62
CA THR A 30 -5.29 23.27 5.26
C THR A 30 -6.39 23.87 4.37
N GLY A 31 -7.42 24.48 4.95
CA GLY A 31 -8.62 24.99 4.27
C GLY A 31 -8.35 26.03 3.18
N ASN A 32 -7.28 26.81 3.32
CA ASN A 32 -6.84 27.78 2.30
C ASN A 32 -6.33 27.12 1.01
N PHE A 33 -5.98 25.83 1.05
CA PHE A 33 -5.47 25.08 -0.09
C PHE A 33 -6.52 24.22 -0.79
N PHE A 34 -7.76 24.14 -0.29
CA PHE A 34 -8.81 23.24 -0.79
C PHE A 34 -9.14 23.46 -2.28
N ALA A 35 -8.98 24.68 -2.77
CA ALA A 35 -9.20 25.00 -4.19
C ALA A 35 -8.01 24.61 -5.11
N ARG A 36 -6.88 24.16 -4.55
CA ARG A 36 -5.66 23.86 -5.31
C ARG A 36 -5.58 22.37 -5.63
N ASP A 37 -5.39 22.06 -6.91
CA ASP A 37 -5.21 20.68 -7.39
C ASP A 37 -4.03 19.97 -6.71
N GLY A 38 -2.96 20.70 -6.40
CA GLY A 38 -1.82 20.16 -5.67
C GLY A 38 -2.17 19.63 -4.27
N PHE A 39 -3.10 20.29 -3.56
CA PHE A 39 -3.56 19.81 -2.25
C PHE A 39 -4.42 18.56 -2.39
N ILE A 40 -5.27 18.49 -3.43
CA ILE A 40 -6.05 17.29 -3.72
C ILE A 40 -5.13 16.11 -4.02
N GLN A 41 -4.07 16.33 -4.80
CA GLN A 41 -3.06 15.31 -5.07
C GLN A 41 -2.34 14.86 -3.80
N GLU A 42 -1.92 15.81 -2.95
CA GLU A 42 -1.26 15.49 -1.69
C GLU A 42 -2.15 14.67 -0.74
N LEU A 43 -3.44 15.02 -0.65
CA LEU A 43 -4.41 14.25 0.13
C LEU A 43 -4.65 12.86 -0.48
N PHE A 44 -4.76 12.76 -1.81
CA PHE A 44 -4.86 11.47 -2.50
C PHE A 44 -3.67 10.57 -2.18
N ASP A 45 -2.44 11.08 -2.31
CA ASP A 45 -1.22 10.32 -2.02
C ASP A 45 -1.11 9.95 -0.54
N PHE A 46 -1.55 10.83 0.36
CA PHE A 46 -1.60 10.56 1.80
C PHE A 46 -2.57 9.41 2.13
N ILE A 47 -3.76 9.41 1.52
CA ILE A 47 -4.76 8.34 1.69
C ILE A 47 -4.20 7.01 1.19
N LEU A 48 -3.67 7.00 -0.05
CA LEU A 48 -3.11 5.81 -0.67
C LEU A 48 -2.01 5.20 0.20
N ARG A 49 -1.00 6.01 0.58
CA ARG A 49 0.11 5.55 1.43
C ARG A 49 -0.35 5.08 2.80
N SER A 50 -1.38 5.70 3.37
CA SER A 50 -1.95 5.26 4.65
C SER A 50 -2.55 3.86 4.54
N GLN A 51 -3.34 3.61 3.49
CA GLN A 51 -3.93 2.30 3.22
C GLN A 51 -2.87 1.23 2.92
N GLU A 52 -1.86 1.56 2.10
CA GLU A 52 -0.75 0.66 1.77
C GLU A 52 0.08 0.28 3.01
N ASN A 53 0.09 1.13 4.04
CA ASN A 53 0.72 0.86 5.33
C ASN A 53 -0.24 0.27 6.39
N LEU A 54 -1.46 -0.09 5.98
CA LEU A 54 -2.50 -0.62 6.87
C LEU A 54 -2.84 0.32 8.04
N LEU A 55 -2.84 1.63 7.79
CA LEU A 55 -3.13 2.65 8.80
C LEU A 55 -4.52 3.26 8.56
N LEU A 56 -5.42 3.07 9.53
CA LEU A 56 -6.70 3.78 9.57
C LEU A 56 -6.52 5.19 10.16
N PRO A 57 -7.50 6.10 9.96
CA PRO A 57 -7.48 7.42 10.59
C PRO A 57 -7.30 7.35 12.11
N GLU A 58 -7.83 6.32 12.77
CA GLU A 58 -7.72 6.11 14.22
C GLU A 58 -6.29 5.70 14.64
N ASP A 59 -5.57 4.97 13.78
CA ASP A 59 -4.17 4.62 14.02
C ASP A 59 -3.28 5.85 13.86
N LEU A 60 -3.55 6.66 12.83
CA LEU A 60 -2.83 7.90 12.55
C LEU A 60 -3.08 8.95 13.63
N ALA A 61 -4.32 9.13 14.07
CA ALA A 61 -4.67 10.08 15.13
C ALA A 61 -3.96 9.78 16.47
N ARG A 62 -3.71 8.49 16.76
CA ARG A 62 -2.91 8.08 17.94
C ARG A 62 -1.42 8.41 17.80
N LYS A 63 -0.88 8.28 16.58
CA LYS A 63 0.54 8.53 16.27
C LYS A 63 0.85 10.01 16.02
N ILE A 64 -0.14 10.80 15.62
CA ILE A 64 -0.01 12.20 15.21
C ILE A 64 -0.95 13.04 16.10
N PRO A 65 -0.53 13.41 17.32
CA PRO A 65 -1.31 14.30 18.15
C PRO A 65 -1.49 15.67 17.47
N HIS A 66 -2.72 16.19 17.50
CA HIS A 66 -3.09 17.44 16.82
C HIS A 66 -2.16 18.62 17.13
N HIS A 67 -1.75 18.77 18.40
CA HIS A 67 -0.90 19.88 18.84
C HIS A 67 0.51 19.84 18.23
N SER A 68 1.00 18.66 17.82
CA SER A 68 2.35 18.50 17.29
C SER A 68 2.41 18.74 15.78
N GLN A 69 1.36 18.34 15.04
CA GLN A 69 1.32 18.39 13.58
C GLN A 69 -0.11 18.68 13.09
N PRO A 70 -0.58 19.94 13.20
CA PRO A 70 -1.98 20.27 12.99
C PRO A 70 -2.44 20.06 11.53
N GLN A 71 -1.59 20.34 10.54
CA GLN A 71 -1.88 20.06 9.13
C GLN A 71 -2.16 18.57 8.89
N LEU A 72 -1.31 17.69 9.42
CA LEU A 72 -1.50 16.24 9.27
C LEU A 72 -2.75 15.76 10.01
N SER A 73 -3.05 16.31 11.19
CA SER A 73 -4.28 15.98 11.91
C SER A 73 -5.53 16.35 11.11
N GLU A 74 -5.50 17.48 10.39
CA GLU A 74 -6.56 17.88 9.46
C GLU A 74 -6.67 16.92 8.26
N MET A 75 -5.54 16.50 7.67
CA MET A 75 -5.52 15.48 6.62
C MET A 75 -6.11 14.14 7.09
N VAL A 76 -5.84 13.73 8.34
CA VAL A 76 -6.44 12.53 8.96
C VAL A 76 -7.96 12.66 9.07
N ALA A 77 -8.46 13.86 9.43
CA ALA A 77 -9.91 14.11 9.48
C ALA A 77 -10.55 14.04 8.08
N LEU A 78 -9.89 14.59 7.05
CA LEU A 78 -10.34 14.46 5.66
C LEU A 78 -10.31 13.01 5.17
N TYR A 79 -9.26 12.25 5.52
CA TYR A 79 -9.18 10.82 5.23
C TYR A 79 -10.35 10.04 5.87
N ARG A 80 -10.70 10.35 7.12
CA ARG A 80 -11.89 9.76 7.77
C ARG A 80 -13.17 10.05 7.00
N ARG A 81 -13.38 11.31 6.58
CA ARG A 81 -14.57 11.68 5.79
C ARG A 81 -14.59 10.97 4.43
N TYR A 82 -13.44 10.81 3.79
CA TYR A 82 -13.30 10.05 2.56
C TYR A 82 -13.70 8.57 2.72
N LEU A 83 -13.22 7.89 3.77
CA LEU A 83 -13.64 6.52 4.06
C LEU A 83 -15.14 6.40 4.37
N SER A 84 -15.72 7.39 5.06
CA SER A 84 -17.17 7.44 5.28
C SER A 84 -17.93 7.55 3.96
N GLN A 85 -17.48 8.41 3.04
CA GLN A 85 -18.11 8.59 1.74
C GLN A 85 -18.04 7.31 0.89
N LEU A 86 -16.88 6.64 0.83
CA LEU A 86 -16.76 5.33 0.16
C LEU A 86 -17.79 4.33 0.70
N LYS A 87 -17.97 4.27 2.03
CA LYS A 87 -18.91 3.36 2.66
C LYS A 87 -20.37 3.72 2.34
N GLU A 88 -20.71 5.01 2.39
CA GLU A 88 -22.05 5.53 2.07
C GLU A 88 -22.45 5.15 0.64
N ASP A 89 -21.52 5.27 -0.30
CA ASP A 89 -21.75 5.01 -1.73
C ASP A 89 -21.53 3.54 -2.12
N ASN A 90 -21.21 2.65 -1.16
CA ASN A 90 -20.85 1.25 -1.40
C ASN A 90 -19.72 1.10 -2.44
N LEU A 91 -18.64 1.88 -2.25
CA LEU A 91 -17.46 1.93 -3.09
C LEU A 91 -16.23 1.37 -2.35
N ILE A 92 -15.21 0.98 -3.10
CA ILE A 92 -13.88 0.62 -2.61
C ILE A 92 -12.81 1.16 -3.56
N ASP A 93 -11.67 1.58 -3.04
CA ASP A 93 -10.50 1.97 -3.83
C ASP A 93 -9.43 0.87 -3.80
N PHE A 94 -8.37 1.00 -4.61
CA PHE A 94 -7.31 -0.03 -4.70
C PHE A 94 -6.58 -0.26 -3.37
N GLY A 95 -6.23 0.80 -2.65
CA GLY A 95 -5.60 0.68 -1.33
C GLY A 95 -6.53 0.00 -0.32
N GLY A 96 -7.82 0.36 -0.35
CA GLY A 96 -8.87 -0.25 0.45
C GLY A 96 -9.08 -1.73 0.13
N LEU A 97 -8.97 -2.15 -1.13
CA LEU A 97 -9.06 -3.56 -1.52
C LEU A 97 -8.01 -4.39 -0.80
N SER A 98 -6.73 -4.01 -0.90
CA SER A 98 -5.64 -4.69 -0.20
C SER A 98 -5.83 -4.65 1.32
N PHE A 99 -6.22 -3.49 1.88
CA PHE A 99 -6.49 -3.34 3.31
C PHE A 99 -7.59 -4.30 3.79
N GLN A 100 -8.74 -4.33 3.12
CA GLN A 100 -9.88 -5.16 3.53
C GLN A 100 -9.56 -6.64 3.37
N THR A 101 -8.80 -7.04 2.35
CA THR A 101 -8.34 -8.44 2.21
C THR A 101 -7.47 -8.85 3.39
N VAL A 102 -6.46 -8.05 3.75
CA VAL A 102 -5.61 -8.34 4.92
C VAL A 102 -6.42 -8.39 6.20
N LYS A 103 -7.35 -7.44 6.39
CA LYS A 103 -8.24 -7.42 7.55
C LYS A 103 -9.11 -8.68 7.63
N LEU A 104 -9.73 -9.09 6.52
CA LEU A 104 -10.55 -10.30 6.44
C LEU A 104 -9.74 -11.53 6.86
N LEU A 105 -8.57 -11.76 6.24
CA LEU A 105 -7.73 -12.92 6.56
C LEU A 105 -7.16 -12.89 7.98
N SER A 106 -7.04 -11.70 8.58
CA SER A 106 -6.61 -11.56 9.97
C SER A 106 -7.72 -11.90 10.96
N GLN A 107 -8.98 -11.61 10.62
CA GLN A 107 -10.14 -11.73 11.51
C GLN A 107 -10.92 -13.03 11.32
N ASP A 108 -10.87 -13.63 10.12
CA ASP A 108 -11.57 -14.87 9.79
C ASP A 108 -10.56 -15.98 9.48
N GLU A 109 -10.34 -16.82 10.50
CA GLU A 109 -9.42 -17.94 10.40
C GLU A 109 -9.88 -19.01 9.41
N GLU A 110 -11.19 -19.25 9.27
CA GLU A 110 -11.72 -20.26 8.35
C GLU A 110 -11.44 -19.83 6.91
N THR A 111 -11.77 -18.58 6.57
CA THR A 111 -11.46 -18.02 5.26
C THR A 111 -9.96 -18.02 5.00
N ARG A 112 -9.14 -17.63 5.99
CA ARG A 112 -7.67 -17.69 5.85
C ARG A 112 -7.18 -19.10 5.57
N ARG A 113 -7.59 -20.11 6.35
CA ARG A 113 -7.20 -21.51 6.17
C ARG A 113 -7.59 -22.05 4.81
N ARG A 114 -8.81 -21.74 4.35
CA ARG A 114 -9.28 -22.11 3.01
C ARG A 114 -8.35 -21.62 1.90
N TYR A 115 -7.85 -20.37 2.00
CA TYR A 115 -6.92 -19.84 1.01
C TYR A 115 -5.48 -20.37 1.18
N GLN A 116 -5.03 -20.60 2.41
CA GLN A 116 -3.74 -21.26 2.68
C GLN A 116 -3.70 -22.68 2.09
N GLU A 117 -4.78 -23.45 2.22
CA GLU A 117 -4.91 -24.79 1.64
C GLU A 117 -5.01 -24.77 0.12
N ARG A 118 -5.66 -23.73 -0.43
CA ARG A 118 -5.77 -23.55 -1.88
C ARG A 118 -4.44 -23.16 -2.52
N TYR A 119 -3.64 -22.34 -1.84
CA TYR A 119 -2.39 -21.77 -2.36
C TYR A 119 -1.17 -22.34 -1.65
N SER A 120 -0.96 -23.66 -1.78
CA SER A 120 0.17 -24.38 -1.19
C SER A 120 1.54 -23.98 -1.77
N HIS A 121 1.57 -23.30 -2.91
CA HIS A 121 2.80 -22.76 -3.50
C HIS A 121 2.53 -21.33 -3.97
N ILE A 122 3.29 -20.39 -3.43
CA ILE A 122 3.15 -18.95 -3.72
C ILE A 122 4.45 -18.48 -4.36
N VAL A 123 4.33 -17.87 -5.53
CA VAL A 123 5.42 -17.15 -6.21
C VAL A 123 5.03 -15.68 -6.25
N VAL A 124 5.89 -14.82 -5.75
CA VAL A 124 5.73 -13.37 -5.85
C VAL A 124 6.88 -12.84 -6.69
N ASP A 125 6.54 -12.29 -7.84
CA ASP A 125 7.48 -11.60 -8.72
C ASP A 125 7.57 -10.11 -8.35
N GLU A 126 8.63 -9.44 -8.80
CA GLU A 126 8.89 -8.01 -8.53
C GLU A 126 8.77 -7.65 -7.04
N PHE A 127 9.26 -8.52 -6.15
CA PHE A 127 9.05 -8.39 -4.71
C PHE A 127 9.61 -7.08 -4.13
N GLN A 128 10.65 -6.50 -4.74
CA GLN A 128 11.20 -5.19 -4.37
C GLN A 128 10.18 -4.03 -4.47
N GLU A 129 9.09 -4.23 -5.22
CA GLU A 129 8.01 -3.25 -5.41
C GLU A 129 6.85 -3.41 -4.41
N THR A 130 6.96 -4.38 -3.52
CA THR A 130 5.88 -4.75 -2.60
C THR A 130 5.72 -3.73 -1.46
N ASN A 131 4.50 -3.24 -1.23
CA ASN A 131 4.16 -2.40 -0.08
C ASN A 131 3.81 -3.24 1.18
N TYR A 132 3.60 -2.58 2.32
CA TYR A 132 3.35 -3.29 3.58
C TYR A 132 2.09 -4.16 3.54
N ALA A 133 0.98 -3.64 3.02
CA ALA A 133 -0.27 -4.38 2.92
C ALA A 133 -0.12 -5.65 2.09
N GLN A 134 0.58 -5.57 0.96
CA GLN A 134 0.87 -6.72 0.11
C GLN A 134 1.80 -7.73 0.80
N LEU A 135 2.84 -7.28 1.51
CA LEU A 135 3.69 -8.15 2.31
C LEU A 135 2.86 -8.91 3.37
N ARG A 136 2.00 -8.20 4.11
CA ARG A 136 1.13 -8.83 5.11
C ARG A 136 0.16 -9.82 4.48
N LEU A 137 -0.36 -9.53 3.29
CA LEU A 137 -1.20 -10.48 2.55
C LEU A 137 -0.42 -11.76 2.22
N VAL A 138 0.78 -11.65 1.67
CA VAL A 138 1.65 -12.80 1.36
C VAL A 138 1.97 -13.60 2.63
N GLU A 139 2.34 -12.94 3.73
CA GLU A 139 2.59 -13.60 5.02
C GLU A 139 1.35 -14.38 5.52
N MET A 140 0.15 -13.79 5.41
CA MET A 140 -1.10 -14.44 5.82
C MET A 140 -1.47 -15.62 4.94
N LEU A 141 -1.24 -15.53 3.63
CA LEU A 141 -1.50 -16.63 2.68
C LEU A 141 -0.46 -17.75 2.80
N TYR A 142 0.79 -17.42 3.08
CA TYR A 142 1.83 -18.42 3.31
C TYR A 142 1.60 -19.17 4.62
N GLY A 143 1.42 -18.44 5.74
CA GLY A 143 1.12 -19.04 7.04
C GLY A 143 2.14 -20.07 7.54
N GLY A 144 3.35 -20.11 6.98
CA GLY A 144 4.36 -21.14 7.25
C GLY A 144 4.05 -22.51 6.64
N ARG A 145 3.13 -22.60 5.67
CA ARG A 145 2.71 -23.84 5.03
C ARG A 145 3.07 -23.82 3.55
N GLY A 146 3.45 -24.98 3.00
CA GLY A 146 3.79 -25.10 1.59
C GLY A 146 5.09 -24.38 1.24
N SER A 147 5.17 -23.82 0.02
CA SER A 147 6.37 -23.15 -0.49
C SER A 147 6.12 -21.69 -0.81
N LEU A 148 7.08 -20.82 -0.47
CA LEU A 148 7.06 -19.40 -0.83
C LEU A 148 8.36 -19.05 -1.58
N MET A 149 8.22 -18.64 -2.83
CA MET A 149 9.30 -18.11 -3.64
C MET A 149 9.07 -16.60 -3.84
N LEU A 150 10.06 -15.80 -3.49
CA LEU A 150 10.05 -14.36 -3.79
C LEU A 150 11.17 -14.11 -4.80
N VAL A 151 10.80 -13.45 -5.89
CA VAL A 151 11.70 -13.06 -6.98
C VAL A 151 11.73 -11.54 -7.00
N GLY A 152 12.91 -10.98 -7.19
CA GLY A 152 13.07 -9.54 -7.32
C GLY A 152 14.52 -9.14 -7.53
N ASP A 153 14.71 -7.87 -7.85
CA ASP A 153 15.99 -7.24 -8.16
C ASP A 153 16.13 -5.95 -7.33
N ASP A 154 17.12 -5.88 -6.46
CA ASP A 154 17.34 -4.74 -5.56
C ASP A 154 17.83 -3.49 -6.30
N ASP A 155 18.59 -3.65 -7.39
CA ASP A 155 19.06 -2.55 -8.23
C ASP A 155 17.90 -1.90 -9.01
N GLN A 156 16.76 -2.58 -9.13
CA GLN A 156 15.56 -2.08 -9.82
C GLN A 156 14.50 -1.48 -8.89
N SER A 157 14.80 -1.31 -7.59
CA SER A 157 13.86 -0.67 -6.65
C SER A 157 13.75 0.84 -6.89
N ILE A 158 13.00 1.25 -7.92
CA ILE A 158 12.85 2.66 -8.33
C ILE A 158 11.67 3.37 -7.67
N TYR A 159 10.82 2.67 -6.92
CA TYR A 159 9.60 3.23 -6.32
C TYR A 159 9.69 3.50 -4.80
N GLY A 160 10.89 3.70 -4.25
CA GLY A 160 11.07 4.09 -2.85
C GLY A 160 10.25 5.32 -2.41
N PHE A 161 9.90 6.21 -3.34
CA PHE A 161 9.04 7.39 -3.10
C PHE A 161 7.53 7.07 -3.00
N ARG A 162 7.08 5.87 -3.37
CA ARG A 162 5.67 5.43 -3.24
C ARG A 162 5.36 4.70 -1.94
N GLY A 163 6.34 4.49 -1.06
CA GLY A 163 6.12 3.75 0.18
C GLY A 163 6.43 2.25 0.08
N ALA A 164 7.07 1.81 -1.01
CA ALA A 164 7.83 0.57 -1.07
C ALA A 164 8.97 0.67 -0.05
N ARG A 165 8.68 0.34 1.22
CA ARG A 165 9.60 0.59 2.32
C ARG A 165 9.47 -0.37 3.49
N VAL A 166 9.02 -1.61 3.26
CA VAL A 166 8.95 -2.61 4.36
C VAL A 166 9.77 -3.88 4.13
N ALA A 167 10.36 -4.10 2.96
CA ALA A 167 11.44 -5.07 2.86
C ALA A 167 12.32 -4.71 1.66
N SER A 168 13.55 -4.29 1.91
CA SER A 168 14.59 -4.72 0.98
C SER A 168 14.50 -6.25 0.90
N LEU A 169 14.70 -6.86 -0.28
CA LEU A 169 14.85 -8.33 -0.40
C LEU A 169 15.79 -8.88 0.69
N LEU A 170 16.79 -8.07 1.08
CA LEU A 170 17.72 -8.26 2.19
C LEU A 170 17.02 -8.44 3.56
N GLU A 171 16.08 -7.58 3.97
CA GLU A 171 15.38 -7.69 5.26
C GLU A 171 14.44 -8.90 5.33
N CYS A 172 13.95 -9.38 4.18
CA CYS A 172 13.10 -10.57 4.10
C CYS A 172 13.83 -11.85 4.55
N HIS A 173 15.16 -11.86 4.54
CA HIS A 173 15.99 -12.96 5.06
C HIS A 173 15.79 -13.18 6.57
N VAL A 174 15.39 -12.15 7.32
CA VAL A 174 15.27 -12.23 8.79
C VAL A 174 13.98 -12.95 9.22
N ARG A 175 12.97 -13.02 8.36
CA ARG A 175 11.63 -13.55 8.71
C ARG A 175 11.33 -14.96 8.20
N ALA A 176 12.23 -15.58 7.44
CA ALA A 176 12.08 -16.94 6.92
C ALA A 176 13.36 -17.74 7.21
N PRO A 177 13.43 -18.47 8.35
CA PRO A 177 14.67 -19.08 8.83
C PRO A 177 15.25 -20.18 7.92
N ASP A 178 14.43 -20.81 7.06
CA ASP A 178 14.83 -21.90 6.16
C ASP A 178 14.87 -21.46 4.68
N ARG A 179 15.43 -20.29 4.39
CA ARG A 179 15.48 -19.77 3.00
C ARG A 179 16.78 -20.11 2.27
N GLU A 180 16.63 -20.79 1.14
CA GLU A 180 17.64 -20.83 0.09
C GLU A 180 17.61 -19.51 -0.70
N LYS A 181 18.77 -18.86 -0.84
CA LYS A 181 18.94 -17.70 -1.73
C LYS A 181 19.58 -18.19 -3.04
N ILE A 182 18.89 -17.99 -4.15
CA ILE A 182 19.41 -18.30 -5.49
C ILE A 182 19.65 -16.98 -6.22
N GLU A 183 20.89 -16.75 -6.65
CA GLU A 183 21.26 -15.57 -7.43
C GLU A 183 21.41 -15.91 -8.91
N LEU A 184 20.66 -15.24 -9.78
CA LEU A 184 20.74 -15.39 -11.22
C LEU A 184 21.64 -14.30 -11.80
N ARG A 185 22.87 -14.68 -12.20
CA ARG A 185 23.89 -13.72 -12.67
C ARG A 185 23.95 -13.58 -14.20
N ALA A 186 23.35 -14.51 -14.93
CA ALA A 186 23.39 -14.52 -16.38
C ALA A 186 22.27 -13.63 -16.96
N ASN A 187 22.64 -12.65 -17.77
CA ASN A 187 21.69 -11.85 -18.55
C ASN A 187 21.45 -12.53 -19.90
N TYR A 188 20.18 -12.87 -20.18
CA TYR A 188 19.77 -13.50 -21.45
C TYR A 188 19.00 -12.54 -22.38
N ARG A 189 18.80 -11.28 -21.96
CA ARG A 189 17.98 -10.30 -22.68
C ARG A 189 18.82 -9.37 -23.55
N ASN A 190 19.91 -8.86 -23.00
CA ASN A 190 20.71 -7.79 -23.59
C ASN A 190 22.02 -8.33 -24.16
N ASP A 191 22.54 -7.64 -25.17
CA ASP A 191 23.91 -7.87 -25.65
C ASP A 191 24.91 -7.69 -24.49
N PRO A 192 25.98 -8.51 -24.41
CA PRO A 192 26.98 -8.42 -23.35
C PRO A 192 27.58 -7.01 -23.16
N GLN A 193 27.66 -6.19 -24.21
CA GLN A 193 28.14 -4.81 -24.09
C GLN A 193 27.18 -3.92 -23.29
N ILE A 194 25.88 -4.03 -23.54
CA ILE A 194 24.84 -3.29 -22.81
C ILE A 194 24.78 -3.78 -21.35
N ALA A 195 24.82 -5.10 -21.15
CA ALA A 195 24.81 -5.69 -19.81
C ALA A 195 26.01 -5.23 -18.97
N ARG A 196 27.21 -5.18 -19.57
CA ARG A 196 28.42 -4.70 -18.89
C ARG A 196 28.30 -3.21 -18.56
N ALA A 197 27.90 -2.37 -19.51
CA ALA A 197 27.74 -0.94 -19.28
C ALA A 197 26.76 -0.64 -18.13
N SER A 198 25.68 -1.41 -18.00
CA SER A 198 24.71 -1.28 -16.90
C SER A 198 25.28 -1.68 -15.54
N GLN A 199 26.22 -2.64 -15.48
CA GLN A 199 26.85 -3.10 -14.23
C GLN A 199 27.96 -2.16 -13.72
N GLU A 200 28.46 -1.29 -14.60
CA GLU A 200 29.53 -0.33 -14.30
C GLU A 200 29.01 1.03 -13.82
N LEU A 201 27.69 1.26 -13.90
CA LEU A 201 26.99 2.47 -13.43
C LEU A 201 26.66 2.38 -11.93
#